data_AF-A0A7S1PN99-F1
#
_entry.id   AF-A0A7S1PN99-F1
#
_cell.length_a   1.000
_cell.length_b   1.000
_cell.length_c   1.000
_cell.angle_alpha   90.00
_cell.angle_beta   90.00
_cell.angle_gamma   90.00
#
_symmetry.space_group_name_H-M   'P 1'
#
loop_
_entity.id
_entity.type
_entity.pdbx_description
1 polymer ?
#
loop_
_entity_poly.entity_id
_entity_poly.type
_entity_poly.pdbx_seq_one_letter_code
_entity_poly.pdbx_strand_id
1 'polypeptide(L)'
;MGREEVFPSTGFVPASACCLCYALVAAVFGLAFAVPQHADPWYNGLLASVGATLVVFGFAYCYRNTSIYDPFWCWYPLFAAVGWMATASSAPSARGWYTLVLIAGWILRYNVSWPWEGWLHGIRTEDWRYVMMAKKLGLTDSLGAGYWLLVSLASSHLVPTMLVWSVLGPVEKVWTAGSEASPLGPLDAVAAAASLGGIALQFVADRSLRTFRQRSAGAAGAAQAKSLETQVC
;
A
#
# COMPACT_ATOMS: atom_id res chain seq x y z
N MET A 1 -6.67 11.10 0.95
CA MET A 1 -5.99 11.22 2.27
C MET A 1 -5.91 12.69 2.67
N GLY A 2 -5.59 13.04 3.92
CA GLY A 2 -6.07 14.31 4.50
C GLY A 2 -5.36 15.61 4.24
N ARG A 3 -4.30 15.60 3.46
CA ARG A 3 -3.71 16.78 2.85
C ARG A 3 -3.30 16.32 1.46
N GLU A 4 -4.15 16.62 0.51
CA GLU A 4 -3.83 16.41 -0.89
C GLU A 4 -3.24 17.74 -1.35
N GLU A 5 -1.92 17.75 -1.53
CA GLU A 5 -1.23 18.89 -2.13
C GLU A 5 -0.95 18.51 -3.58
N VAL A 6 -1.25 19.45 -4.47
CA VAL A 6 -1.15 19.23 -5.91
C VAL A 6 -0.01 20.12 -6.39
N PHE A 7 1.06 19.52 -6.91
CA PHE A 7 1.91 20.30 -7.80
C PHE A 7 1.10 20.63 -9.04
N PRO A 8 1.23 21.82 -9.65
CA PRO A 8 0.55 22.13 -10.91
C PRO A 8 0.84 21.10 -12.02
N SER A 9 1.97 20.38 -11.91
CA SER A 9 2.40 19.32 -12.82
C SER A 9 1.81 17.93 -12.53
N THR A 10 1.12 17.73 -11.40
CA THR A 10 0.47 16.47 -11.05
C THR A 10 -0.60 16.12 -12.09
N GLY A 11 -0.49 14.93 -12.67
CA GLY A 11 -1.42 14.45 -13.68
C GLY A 11 -2.61 13.68 -13.10
N PHE A 12 -3.62 13.51 -13.96
CA PHE A 12 -4.77 12.67 -13.66
C PHE A 12 -4.50 11.23 -14.11
N VAL A 13 -4.70 10.27 -13.21
CA VAL A 13 -4.71 8.84 -13.53
C VAL A 13 -6.16 8.39 -13.63
N PRO A 14 -6.65 7.94 -14.80
CA PRO A 14 -8.00 7.39 -14.93
C PRO A 14 -8.13 6.05 -14.20
N ALA A 15 -9.34 5.70 -13.76
CA ALA A 15 -9.60 4.43 -13.07
C ALA A 15 -9.16 3.20 -13.89
N SER A 16 -9.31 3.24 -15.22
CA SER A 16 -8.84 2.18 -16.11
C SER A 16 -7.33 1.96 -16.05
N ALA A 17 -6.55 3.05 -15.92
CA ALA A 17 -5.09 2.95 -15.77
C ALA A 17 -4.71 2.40 -14.39
N CYS A 18 -5.44 2.79 -13.33
CA CYS A 18 -5.29 2.18 -12.01
C CYS A 18 -5.55 0.67 -12.09
N CYS A 19 -6.69 0.24 -12.64
CA CYS A 19 -7.03 -1.18 -12.78
C CYS A 19 -5.98 -1.94 -13.61
N LEU A 20 -5.55 -1.38 -14.73
CA LEU A 20 -4.52 -2.01 -15.58
C LEU A 20 -3.19 -2.13 -14.84
N CYS A 21 -2.76 -1.10 -14.12
CA CYS A 21 -1.54 -1.14 -13.30
C CYS A 21 -1.57 -2.31 -12.31
N TYR A 22 -2.67 -2.47 -11.57
CA TYR A 22 -2.78 -3.53 -10.57
C TYR A 22 -3.02 -4.92 -11.17
N ALA A 23 -3.62 -5.02 -12.35
CA ALA A 23 -3.66 -6.25 -13.13
C ALA A 23 -2.24 -6.68 -13.57
N LEU A 24 -1.42 -5.73 -14.03
CA LEU A 24 -0.03 -6.00 -14.40
C LEU A 24 0.83 -6.34 -13.19
N VAL A 25 0.59 -5.72 -12.03
CA VAL A 25 1.20 -6.14 -10.75
C VAL A 25 0.89 -7.61 -10.48
N ALA A 26 -0.38 -8.00 -10.53
CA ALA A 26 -0.77 -9.40 -10.32
C ALA A 26 -0.12 -10.34 -11.35
N ALA A 27 0.01 -9.91 -12.61
CA ALA A 27 0.69 -10.67 -13.66
C ALA A 27 2.19 -10.82 -13.39
N VAL A 28 2.87 -9.78 -12.88
CA VAL A 28 4.30 -9.86 -12.49
C VAL A 28 4.49 -10.89 -11.37
N PHE A 29 3.64 -10.85 -10.33
CA PHE A 29 3.66 -11.86 -9.28
C PHE A 29 3.40 -13.26 -9.85
N GLY A 30 2.34 -13.42 -10.64
CA GLY A 30 2.01 -14.70 -11.27
C GLY A 30 3.15 -15.27 -12.10
N LEU A 31 3.80 -14.43 -12.93
CA LEU A 31 4.92 -14.85 -13.77
C LEU A 31 6.16 -15.23 -12.94
N ALA A 32 6.50 -14.43 -11.93
CA ALA A 32 7.66 -14.67 -11.07
C ALA A 32 7.58 -16.00 -10.32
N PHE A 33 6.37 -16.45 -9.97
CA PHE A 33 6.14 -17.73 -9.31
C PHE A 33 5.87 -18.89 -10.29
N ALA A 34 5.30 -18.62 -11.48
CA ALA A 34 5.08 -19.64 -12.51
C ALA A 34 6.37 -20.02 -13.26
N VAL A 35 7.29 -19.07 -13.42
CA VAL A 35 8.59 -19.26 -14.08
C VAL A 35 9.71 -18.82 -13.12
N PRO A 36 9.95 -19.59 -12.05
CA PRO A 36 10.88 -19.21 -11.00
C PRO A 36 12.30 -19.08 -11.54
N GLN A 37 12.95 -17.96 -11.22
CA GLN A 37 14.33 -17.68 -11.61
C GLN A 37 15.33 -18.27 -10.60
N HIS A 38 14.87 -18.53 -9.37
CA HIS A 38 15.65 -19.12 -8.29
C HIS A 38 14.97 -20.35 -7.72
N ALA A 39 15.77 -21.31 -7.23
CA ALA A 39 15.26 -22.48 -6.53
C ALA A 39 14.59 -22.12 -5.19
N ASP A 40 15.12 -21.11 -4.50
CA ASP A 40 14.52 -20.60 -3.27
C ASP A 40 13.41 -19.58 -3.60
N PRO A 41 12.14 -19.87 -3.23
CA PRO A 41 10.99 -19.02 -3.52
C PRO A 41 11.04 -17.65 -2.80
N TRP A 42 11.91 -17.48 -1.81
CA TRP A 42 12.17 -16.19 -1.18
C TRP A 42 12.69 -15.16 -2.20
N TYR A 43 13.67 -15.53 -3.04
CA TYR A 43 14.22 -14.63 -4.05
C TYR A 43 13.21 -14.33 -5.16
N ASN A 44 12.39 -15.30 -5.54
CA ASN A 44 11.31 -15.07 -6.52
C ASN A 44 10.31 -14.04 -5.99
N GLY A 45 9.96 -14.10 -4.70
CA GLY A 45 9.14 -13.08 -4.05
C GLY A 45 9.80 -11.69 -4.06
N LEU A 46 11.11 -11.60 -3.80
CA LEU A 46 11.83 -10.32 -3.80
C LEU A 46 11.84 -9.70 -5.20
N LEU A 47 12.16 -10.51 -6.21
CA LEU A 47 12.14 -10.08 -7.61
C LEU A 47 10.73 -9.67 -8.06
N ALA A 48 9.70 -10.42 -7.67
CA ALA A 48 8.30 -10.06 -7.93
C ALA A 48 7.95 -8.70 -7.31
N SER A 49 8.39 -8.46 -6.08
CA SER A 49 8.14 -7.22 -5.35
C SER A 49 8.80 -6.02 -6.02
N VAL A 50 10.07 -6.14 -6.40
CA VAL A 50 10.80 -5.11 -7.13
C VAL A 50 10.17 -4.88 -8.51
N GLY A 51 9.91 -5.96 -9.26
CA GLY A 51 9.32 -5.88 -10.60
C GLY A 51 7.94 -5.21 -10.59
N ALA A 52 7.07 -5.59 -9.66
CA ALA A 52 5.76 -4.98 -9.50
C ALA A 52 5.86 -3.50 -9.10
N THR A 53 6.82 -3.15 -8.24
CA THR A 53 7.10 -1.75 -7.88
C THR A 53 7.52 -0.93 -9.08
N LEU A 54 8.35 -1.49 -9.97
CA LEU A 54 8.76 -0.83 -11.21
C LEU A 54 7.60 -0.67 -12.20
N VAL A 55 6.67 -1.63 -12.26
CA VAL A 55 5.42 -1.47 -13.02
C VAL A 55 4.60 -0.29 -12.48
N VAL A 56 4.36 -0.25 -11.17
CA VAL A 56 3.62 0.85 -10.53
C VAL A 56 4.31 2.20 -10.78
N PHE A 57 5.64 2.24 -10.65
CA PHE A 57 6.43 3.42 -10.96
C PHE A 57 6.32 3.85 -12.43
N GLY A 58 6.31 2.90 -13.37
CA GLY A 58 6.11 3.18 -14.78
C GLY A 58 4.79 3.91 -15.03
N PHE A 59 3.69 3.44 -14.41
CA PHE A 59 2.41 4.15 -14.47
C PHE A 59 2.47 5.50 -13.77
N ALA A 60 3.10 5.59 -12.59
CA ALA A 60 3.26 6.84 -11.87
C ALA A 60 3.95 7.90 -12.74
N TYR A 61 5.02 7.51 -13.43
CA TYR A 61 5.78 8.35 -14.35
C TYR A 61 4.92 8.76 -15.56
N CYS A 62 4.27 7.81 -16.24
CA CYS A 62 3.44 8.08 -17.42
C CYS A 62 2.29 9.05 -17.14
N TYR A 63 1.64 8.93 -15.98
CA TYR A 63 0.51 9.77 -15.60
C TYR A 63 0.89 10.95 -14.69
N ARG A 64 2.17 11.12 -14.39
CA ARG A 64 2.69 12.15 -13.48
C ARG A 64 2.00 12.17 -12.11
N ASN A 65 1.78 10.99 -11.53
CA ASN A 65 1.13 10.86 -10.23
C ASN A 65 1.69 9.67 -9.43
N THR A 66 2.45 9.98 -8.37
CA THR A 66 3.09 9.02 -7.46
C THR A 66 2.09 8.29 -6.57
N SER A 67 0.89 8.85 -6.34
CA SER A 67 -0.12 8.24 -5.45
C SER A 67 -0.83 7.03 -6.04
N ILE A 68 -0.53 6.65 -7.30
CA ILE A 68 -0.93 5.35 -7.85
C ILE A 68 -0.31 4.18 -7.05
N TYR A 69 0.79 4.44 -6.34
CA TYR A 69 1.45 3.49 -5.43
C TYR A 69 0.72 3.29 -4.09
N ASP A 70 -0.16 4.21 -3.68
CA ASP A 70 -0.77 4.20 -2.34
C ASP A 70 -1.50 2.90 -1.96
N PRO A 71 -2.16 2.16 -2.86
CA PRO A 71 -2.72 0.85 -2.52
C PRO A 71 -1.69 -0.28 -2.49
N PHE A 72 -0.59 -0.14 -3.22
CA PHE A 72 0.31 -1.27 -3.53
C PHE A 72 0.90 -1.88 -2.27
N TRP A 73 1.41 -1.06 -1.34
CA TRP A 73 2.01 -1.55 -0.11
C TRP A 73 1.03 -2.33 0.80
N CYS A 74 -0.29 -2.14 0.64
CA CYS A 74 -1.31 -2.93 1.34
C CYS A 74 -1.65 -4.24 0.62
N TRP A 75 -1.74 -4.23 -0.72
CA TRP A 75 -2.11 -5.42 -1.50
C TRP A 75 -0.94 -6.36 -1.75
N TYR A 76 0.28 -5.82 -1.76
CA TYR A 76 1.53 -6.52 -1.98
C TYR A 76 1.65 -7.81 -1.14
N PRO A 77 1.40 -7.81 0.19
CA PRO A 77 1.45 -9.03 1.00
C PRO A 77 0.55 -10.17 0.53
N LEU A 78 -0.63 -9.85 -0.03
CA LEU A 78 -1.56 -10.88 -0.51
C LEU A 78 -1.05 -11.54 -1.79
N PHE A 79 -0.47 -10.78 -2.71
CA PHE A 79 0.12 -11.32 -3.93
C PHE A 79 1.31 -12.25 -3.62
N ALA A 80 2.19 -11.82 -2.70
CA ALA A 80 3.31 -12.64 -2.26
C ALA A 80 2.84 -13.92 -1.55
N ALA A 81 1.84 -13.83 -0.66
CA ALA A 81 1.26 -14.99 0.01
C ALA A 81 0.73 -16.03 -0.97
N VAL A 82 -0.08 -15.60 -1.96
CA VAL A 82 -0.62 -16.48 -3.00
C VAL A 82 0.49 -17.14 -3.81
N GLY A 83 1.52 -16.36 -4.19
CA GLY A 83 2.68 -16.86 -4.91
C GLY A 83 3.43 -17.95 -4.14
N TRP A 84 3.75 -17.73 -2.86
CA TRP A 84 4.43 -18.72 -2.03
C TRP A 84 3.59 -19.96 -1.77
N MET A 85 2.29 -19.80 -1.50
CA MET A 85 1.38 -20.94 -1.35
C MET A 85 1.31 -21.78 -2.62
N ALA A 86 1.42 -21.17 -3.81
CA ALA A 86 1.47 -21.90 -5.08
C ALA A 86 2.76 -22.71 -5.29
N THR A 87 3.84 -22.38 -4.57
CA THR A 87 5.10 -23.14 -4.62
C THR A 87 5.18 -24.28 -3.61
N ALA A 88 4.26 -24.34 -2.65
CA ALA A 88 4.24 -25.38 -1.62
C ALA A 88 3.79 -26.73 -2.20
N SER A 89 4.37 -27.82 -1.69
CA SER A 89 4.02 -29.20 -2.10
C SER A 89 2.68 -29.69 -1.55
N SER A 90 2.10 -28.97 -0.60
CA SER A 90 0.88 -29.32 0.10
C SER A 90 0.11 -28.06 0.52
N ALA A 91 -1.14 -28.25 0.96
CA ALA A 91 -1.97 -27.15 1.42
C ALA A 91 -1.31 -26.39 2.59
N PRO A 92 -1.62 -25.09 2.77
CA PRO A 92 -1.07 -24.32 3.88
C PRO A 92 -1.37 -24.97 5.22
N SER A 93 -0.37 -24.96 6.11
CA SER A 93 -0.51 -25.42 7.49
C SER A 93 -1.54 -24.58 8.26
N ALA A 94 -1.91 -25.02 9.46
CA ALA A 94 -2.72 -24.21 10.37
C ALA A 94 -2.10 -22.82 10.61
N ARG A 95 -0.76 -22.75 10.73
CA ARG A 95 0.00 -21.48 10.85
C ARG A 95 -0.08 -20.64 9.57
N GLY A 96 -0.04 -21.27 8.40
CA GLY A 96 -0.21 -20.62 7.09
C GLY A 96 -1.57 -19.94 6.94
N TRP A 97 -2.66 -20.66 7.23
CA TRP A 97 -4.01 -20.11 7.20
C TRP A 97 -4.21 -19.01 8.24
N TYR A 98 -3.75 -19.25 9.46
CA TYR A 98 -3.78 -18.27 10.55
C TYR A 98 -3.10 -16.95 10.15
N THR A 99 -1.90 -17.02 9.55
CA THR A 99 -1.16 -15.84 9.11
C THR A 99 -1.87 -15.11 7.97
N LEU A 100 -2.42 -15.86 7.01
CA LEU A 100 -3.21 -15.31 5.92
C LEU A 100 -4.44 -14.55 6.42
N VAL A 101 -5.16 -15.09 7.40
CA VAL A 101 -6.33 -14.43 8.00
C VAL A 101 -5.95 -13.13 8.68
N LEU A 102 -4.84 -13.09 9.42
CA LEU A 102 -4.36 -11.86 10.06
C LEU A 102 -3.98 -10.78 9.04
N ILE A 103 -3.26 -11.17 7.98
CA ILE A 103 -2.88 -10.24 6.90
C ILE A 103 -4.14 -9.76 6.16
N ALA A 104 -5.06 -10.65 5.80
CA ALA A 104 -6.32 -10.28 5.16
C ALA A 104 -7.14 -9.33 6.05
N GLY A 105 -7.20 -9.58 7.37
CA GLY A 105 -7.85 -8.69 8.33
C GLY A 105 -7.20 -7.31 8.40
N TRP A 106 -5.87 -7.24 8.35
CA TRP A 106 -5.13 -5.97 8.30
C TRP A 106 -5.39 -5.18 7.02
N ILE A 107 -5.41 -5.86 5.86
CA ILE A 107 -5.71 -5.25 4.55
C ILE A 107 -7.17 -4.77 4.51
N LEU A 108 -8.11 -5.59 4.96
CA LEU A 108 -9.53 -5.25 4.97
C LEU A 108 -9.79 -4.03 5.86
N ARG A 109 -9.20 -4.00 7.05
CA ARG A 109 -9.26 -2.83 7.95
C ARG A 109 -8.78 -1.57 7.24
N TYR A 110 -7.67 -1.63 6.49
CA TYR A 110 -7.18 -0.48 5.74
C TYR A 110 -8.19 -0.04 4.67
N ASN A 111 -8.71 -0.95 3.87
CA ASN A 111 -9.63 -0.61 2.76
C ASN A 111 -11.00 -0.12 3.26
N VAL A 112 -11.52 -0.67 4.36
CA VAL A 112 -12.77 -0.22 5.01
C VAL A 112 -12.57 1.12 5.70
N SER A 113 -11.39 1.32 6.29
CA SER A 113 -10.99 2.63 6.76
C SER A 113 -10.85 3.49 5.50
N TRP A 114 -9.72 3.53 4.82
CA TRP A 114 -9.45 4.44 3.71
C TRP A 114 -9.72 3.81 2.34
N PRO A 115 -10.96 3.83 1.81
CA PRO A 115 -11.21 3.36 0.46
C PRO A 115 -10.45 4.25 -0.52
N TRP A 116 -9.74 3.62 -1.44
CA TRP A 116 -8.93 4.34 -2.41
C TRP A 116 -9.77 4.73 -3.63
N GLU A 117 -9.77 6.01 -3.98
CA GLU A 117 -10.64 6.59 -5.02
C GLU A 117 -10.27 6.12 -6.43
N GLY A 118 -9.00 5.74 -6.63
CA GLY A 118 -8.46 5.30 -7.91
C GLY A 118 -9.18 4.10 -8.52
N TRP A 119 -9.84 3.27 -7.70
CA TRP A 119 -10.62 2.14 -8.18
C TRP A 119 -11.88 2.53 -8.96
N LEU A 120 -12.47 3.69 -8.66
CA LEU A 120 -13.79 4.09 -9.17
C LEU A 120 -13.68 5.29 -10.12
N HIS A 121 -13.00 6.35 -9.69
CA HIS A 121 -13.01 7.64 -10.39
C HIS A 121 -11.64 8.05 -10.93
N GLY A 122 -10.58 7.31 -10.56
CA GLY A 122 -9.20 7.72 -10.79
C GLY A 122 -8.69 8.69 -9.72
N ILE A 123 -7.47 9.17 -9.88
CA ILE A 123 -6.81 10.06 -8.92
C ILE A 123 -6.30 11.34 -9.61
N ARG A 124 -6.66 12.50 -9.05
CA ARG A 124 -6.23 13.83 -9.52
C ARG A 124 -5.20 14.49 -8.61
N THR A 125 -5.07 13.96 -7.40
CA THR A 125 -4.28 14.52 -6.34
C THR A 125 -3.11 13.60 -6.01
N GLU A 126 -2.12 14.17 -5.34
CA GLU A 126 -1.02 13.41 -4.75
C GLU A 126 -1.01 13.56 -3.23
N ASP A 127 -0.48 12.56 -2.54
CA ASP A 127 -0.21 12.65 -1.11
C ASP A 127 0.79 13.77 -0.81
N TRP A 128 0.43 14.65 0.13
CA TRP A 128 1.27 15.77 0.56
C TRP A 128 2.68 15.38 0.98
N ARG A 129 2.93 14.14 1.41
CA ARG A 129 4.27 13.66 1.80
C ARG A 129 5.23 13.75 0.62
N TYR A 130 4.77 13.47 -0.59
CA TYR A 130 5.58 13.55 -1.80
C TYR A 130 5.94 15.00 -2.12
N VAL A 131 4.97 15.91 -2.03
CA VAL A 131 5.18 17.35 -2.22
C VAL A 131 6.10 17.93 -1.14
N MET A 132 5.90 17.56 0.13
CA MET A 132 6.77 17.97 1.24
C MET A 132 8.21 17.50 1.01
N MET A 133 8.40 16.25 0.58
CA MET A 133 9.73 15.70 0.32
C MET A 133 10.40 16.40 -0.86
N ALA A 134 9.67 16.66 -1.94
CA ALA A 134 10.15 17.42 -3.08
C ALA A 134 10.58 18.84 -2.68
N LYS A 135 9.75 19.56 -1.90
CA LYS A 135 10.08 20.89 -1.38
C LYS A 135 11.34 20.89 -0.51
N LYS A 136 11.53 19.86 0.33
CA LYS A 136 12.76 19.70 1.15
C LYS A 136 14.03 19.50 0.31
N LEU A 137 13.89 18.97 -0.91
CA LEU A 137 14.96 18.81 -1.88
C LEU A 137 15.12 20.05 -2.81
N GLY A 138 14.39 21.13 -2.56
CA GLY A 138 14.42 22.33 -3.40
C GLY A 138 13.69 22.19 -4.74
N LEU A 139 12.86 21.15 -4.90
CA LEU A 139 12.08 20.92 -6.12
C LEU A 139 10.76 21.70 -6.07
N THR A 140 10.43 22.35 -7.19
CA THR A 140 9.23 23.19 -7.33
C THR A 140 8.09 22.51 -8.09
N ASP A 141 8.38 21.41 -8.79
CA ASP A 141 7.42 20.65 -9.60
C ASP A 141 7.82 19.16 -9.68
N SER A 142 6.98 18.38 -10.37
CA SER A 142 7.17 16.95 -10.67
C SER A 142 7.58 16.69 -12.14
N LEU A 143 8.22 17.63 -12.81
CA LEU A 143 8.67 17.47 -14.20
C LEU A 143 10.13 17.00 -14.30
N GLY A 144 10.98 17.44 -13.37
CA GLY A 144 12.41 17.12 -13.38
C GLY A 144 12.74 15.68 -13.01
N ALA A 145 13.87 15.17 -13.54
CA ALA A 145 14.40 13.84 -13.21
C ALA A 145 14.65 13.64 -11.70
N GLY A 146 15.00 14.72 -10.98
CA GLY A 146 15.20 14.68 -9.53
C GLY A 146 13.94 14.25 -8.76
N TYR A 147 12.75 14.72 -9.17
CA TYR A 147 11.48 14.27 -8.55
C TYR A 147 11.28 12.78 -8.79
N TRP A 148 11.36 12.34 -10.04
CA TRP A 148 11.06 10.96 -10.40
C TRP A 148 12.05 9.94 -9.83
N LEU A 149 13.34 10.26 -9.78
CA LEU A 149 14.36 9.35 -9.25
C LEU A 149 14.41 9.36 -7.72
N LEU A 150 14.46 10.53 -7.08
CA LEU A 150 14.72 10.64 -5.64
C LEU A 150 13.43 10.59 -4.81
N VAL A 151 12.40 11.33 -5.23
CA VAL A 151 11.14 11.40 -4.49
C VAL A 151 10.25 10.21 -4.84
N SER A 152 9.97 10.02 -6.13
CA SER A 152 9.01 9.01 -6.57
C SER A 152 9.60 7.60 -6.49
N LEU A 153 10.62 7.26 -7.30
CA LEU A 153 11.15 5.89 -7.36
C LEU A 153 11.85 5.47 -6.06
N ALA A 154 12.88 6.19 -5.62
CA ALA A 154 13.68 5.75 -4.48
C ALA A 154 12.86 5.83 -3.18
N SER A 155 12.32 7.00 -2.86
CA SER A 155 11.75 7.26 -1.53
C SER A 155 10.28 6.86 -1.39
N SER A 156 9.48 6.93 -2.46
CA SER A 156 8.03 6.67 -2.39
C SER A 156 7.63 5.28 -2.87
N HIS A 157 8.44 4.64 -3.72
CA HIS A 157 8.18 3.30 -4.24
C HIS A 157 9.12 2.25 -3.62
N LEU A 158 10.43 2.32 -3.89
CA LEU A 158 11.39 1.28 -3.50
C LEU A 158 11.59 1.19 -2.00
N VAL A 159 11.83 2.30 -1.30
CA VAL A 159 12.04 2.28 0.16
C VAL A 159 10.82 1.68 0.89
N PRO A 160 9.58 2.13 0.65
CA PRO A 160 8.41 1.51 1.28
C PRO A 160 8.24 0.04 0.90
N THR A 161 8.49 -0.33 -0.37
CA THR A 161 8.46 -1.74 -0.79
C THR A 161 9.45 -2.58 -0.01
N MET A 162 10.69 -2.12 0.12
CA MET A 162 11.74 -2.82 0.86
C MET A 162 11.44 -2.90 2.36
N LEU A 163 10.79 -1.89 2.94
CA LEU A 163 10.33 -1.93 4.33
C LEU A 163 9.25 -3.01 4.53
N VAL A 164 8.26 -3.09 3.63
CA VAL A 164 7.26 -4.17 3.71
C VAL A 164 7.91 -5.53 3.45
N TRP A 165 8.83 -5.63 2.48
CA TRP A 165 9.60 -6.85 2.23
C TRP A 165 10.40 -7.31 3.45
N SER A 166 11.05 -6.40 4.17
CA SER A 166 11.87 -6.74 5.34
C SER A 166 11.07 -7.41 6.46
N VAL A 167 9.78 -7.06 6.57
CA VAL A 167 8.86 -7.67 7.54
C VAL A 167 8.18 -8.92 6.96
N LEU A 168 7.81 -8.90 5.68
CA LEU A 168 7.06 -9.99 5.05
C LEU A 168 7.95 -11.17 4.62
N GLY A 169 9.16 -10.93 4.15
CA GLY A 169 10.06 -11.95 3.60
C GLY A 169 10.25 -13.17 4.51
N PRO A 170 10.45 -13.02 5.84
CA PRO A 170 10.53 -14.16 6.75
C PRO A 170 9.26 -15.02 6.84
N VAL A 171 8.10 -14.47 6.47
CA VAL A 171 6.80 -15.16 6.49
C VAL A 171 6.69 -16.19 5.36
N GLU A 172 7.51 -16.10 4.32
CA GLU A 172 7.59 -17.09 3.23
C GLU A 172 7.60 -18.53 3.77
N LYS A 173 8.48 -18.82 4.75
CA LYS A 173 8.61 -20.13 5.39
C LYS A 173 7.32 -20.66 6.01
N VAL A 174 6.43 -19.77 6.45
CA VAL A 174 5.14 -20.15 7.05
C VAL A 174 4.20 -20.69 5.98
N TRP A 175 4.26 -20.16 4.76
CA TRP A 175 3.41 -20.59 3.65
C TRP A 175 4.02 -21.71 2.81
N THR A 176 5.34 -21.86 2.78
CA THR A 176 6.02 -22.94 2.04
C THR A 176 6.21 -24.23 2.84
N ALA A 177 6.15 -24.17 4.19
CA ALA A 177 6.33 -25.35 5.03
C ALA A 177 5.26 -26.45 4.86
N GLY A 178 4.03 -26.11 4.47
CA GLY A 178 2.96 -27.08 4.21
C GLY A 178 2.76 -28.10 5.36
N SER A 179 2.73 -29.39 5.02
CA SER A 179 2.61 -30.51 5.98
C SER A 179 3.80 -30.68 6.94
N GLU A 180 4.97 -30.13 6.59
CA GLU A 180 6.19 -30.20 7.42
C GLU A 180 6.19 -29.16 8.55
N ALA A 181 5.17 -28.29 8.59
CA ALA A 181 5.07 -27.26 9.61
C ALA A 181 4.83 -27.86 11.00
N SER A 182 5.64 -27.44 11.98
CA SER A 182 5.39 -27.77 13.38
C SER A 182 3.99 -27.31 13.83
N PRO A 183 3.34 -28.03 14.77
CA PRO A 183 2.08 -27.61 15.36
C PRO A 183 2.14 -26.18 15.94
N LEU A 184 0.97 -25.58 16.12
CA LEU A 184 0.87 -24.28 16.80
C LEU A 184 1.37 -24.41 18.24
N GLY A 185 2.10 -23.40 18.70
CA GLY A 185 2.65 -23.33 20.05
C GLY A 185 2.37 -21.98 20.73
N PRO A 186 2.90 -21.78 21.95
CA PRO A 186 2.66 -20.55 22.72
C PRO A 186 3.11 -19.26 22.00
N LEU A 187 4.17 -19.33 21.19
CA LEU A 187 4.64 -18.19 20.40
C LEU A 187 3.62 -17.75 19.34
N ASP A 188 2.83 -18.69 18.79
CA ASP A 188 1.78 -18.36 17.85
C ASP A 188 0.67 -17.54 18.54
N ALA A 189 0.36 -17.82 19.81
CA ALA A 189 -0.58 -17.03 20.59
C ALA A 189 -0.06 -15.62 20.89
N VAL A 190 1.23 -15.47 21.19
CA VAL A 190 1.87 -14.16 21.38
C VAL A 190 1.85 -13.36 20.08
N ALA A 191 2.18 -14.00 18.94
CA ALA A 191 2.07 -13.38 17.63
C ALA A 191 0.62 -12.94 17.34
N ALA A 192 -0.38 -13.74 17.71
CA ALA A 192 -1.79 -13.42 17.49
C ALA A 192 -2.20 -12.18 18.26
N ALA A 193 -1.86 -12.14 19.55
CA ALA A 193 -2.15 -11.01 20.40
C ALA A 193 -1.47 -9.73 19.88
N ALA A 194 -0.21 -9.82 19.46
CA ALA A 194 0.53 -8.70 18.89
C ALA A 194 -0.09 -8.19 17.57
N SER A 195 -0.40 -9.10 16.64
CA SER A 195 -1.00 -8.74 15.34
C SER A 195 -2.40 -8.16 15.50
N LEU A 196 -3.27 -8.81 16.29
CA LEU A 196 -4.62 -8.32 16.55
C LEU A 196 -4.61 -6.98 17.31
N GLY A 197 -3.72 -6.84 18.31
CA GLY A 197 -3.52 -5.59 19.01
C GLY A 197 -3.08 -4.47 18.08
N GLY A 198 -2.14 -4.75 17.16
CA GLY A 198 -1.70 -3.81 16.13
C GLY A 198 -2.81 -3.42 15.15
N ILE A 199 -3.62 -4.37 14.71
CA ILE A 199 -4.78 -4.14 13.83
C ILE A 199 -5.81 -3.26 14.55
N ALA A 200 -6.15 -3.58 15.80
CA ALA A 200 -7.10 -2.83 16.60
C ALA A 200 -6.61 -1.40 16.87
N LEU A 201 -5.34 -1.23 17.25
CA LEU A 201 -4.73 0.08 17.47
C LEU A 201 -4.82 0.95 16.22
N GLN A 202 -4.42 0.40 15.06
CA GLN A 202 -4.53 1.10 13.78
C GLN A 202 -5.97 1.49 13.45
N PHE A 203 -6.93 0.58 13.68
CA PHE A 203 -8.35 0.85 13.43
C PHE A 203 -8.88 2.00 14.30
N VAL A 204 -8.55 2.00 15.59
CA VAL A 204 -8.94 3.08 16.52
C VAL A 204 -8.30 4.41 16.12
N ALA A 205 -7.01 4.39 15.74
CA ALA A 205 -6.30 5.58 15.29
C ALA A 205 -6.92 6.16 14.01
N ASP A 206 -7.22 5.32 13.02
CA ASP A 206 -7.85 5.72 11.76
C ASP A 206 -9.24 6.33 11.99
N ARG A 207 -10.06 5.69 12.84
CA ARG A 207 -11.40 6.19 13.20
C ARG A 207 -11.31 7.52 13.94
N SER A 208 -10.34 7.67 14.84
CA SER A 208 -10.12 8.91 15.58
C SER A 208 -9.74 10.05 14.64
N LEU A 209 -8.81 9.81 13.71
CA LEU A 209 -8.40 10.79 12.70
C LEU A 209 -9.57 11.22 11.79
N ARG A 210 -10.40 10.27 11.36
CA ARG A 210 -11.59 10.56 10.54
C ARG A 210 -12.60 11.43 11.26
N THR A 211 -12.91 11.06 12.50
CA THR A 211 -13.87 11.79 13.33
C THR A 211 -13.38 13.21 13.58
N PHE A 212 -12.08 13.37 13.88
CA PHE A 212 -11.45 14.68 14.03
C PHE A 212 -11.62 15.53 12.75
N ARG A 213 -11.29 14.96 11.59
CA ARG A 213 -11.37 15.68 10.31
C ARG A 213 -12.79 16.09 9.93
N GLN A 214 -13.77 15.22 10.16
CA GLN A 214 -15.18 15.52 9.91
C GLN A 214 -15.66 16.67 10.80
N ARG A 215 -15.28 16.68 12.08
CA ARG A 215 -15.61 17.77 13.00
C ARG A 215 -14.94 19.09 12.62
N SER A 216 -13.66 19.06 12.24
CA SER A 216 -12.93 20.25 11.81
C SER A 216 -13.51 20.86 10.54
N ALA A 217 -13.90 20.03 9.56
CA ALA A 217 -14.55 20.49 8.34
C ALA A 217 -15.91 21.13 8.64
N GLY A 218 -16.72 20.52 9.52
CA GLY A 218 -18.00 21.09 9.94
C GLY A 218 -17.86 22.43 10.67
N ALA A 219 -16.87 22.55 11.56
CA ALA A 219 -16.59 23.80 12.27
C ALA A 219 -16.12 24.92 11.32
N ALA A 220 -15.28 24.60 10.33
CA ALA A 220 -14.84 25.56 9.32
C ALA A 220 -16.02 26.03 8.44
N GLY A 221 -16.90 25.11 8.01
CA GLY A 221 -18.11 25.45 7.26
C GLY A 221 -19.07 26.35 8.04
N ALA A 222 -19.28 26.07 9.32
CA ALA A 222 -20.11 26.89 10.19
C ALA A 222 -19.53 28.30 10.42
N ALA A 223 -18.21 28.42 10.58
CA ALA A 223 -17.52 29.70 10.70
C ALA A 223 -17.62 30.53 9.40
N GLN A 224 -17.47 29.88 8.24
CA GLN A 224 -17.61 30.54 6.94
C GLN A 224 -19.04 31.02 6.68
N ALA A 225 -20.06 30.21 7.02
CA ALA A 225 -21.46 30.62 6.92
C ALA A 225 -21.77 31.85 7.78
N LYS A 226 -21.31 31.86 9.04
CA LYS A 226 -21.48 32.99 9.95
C LYS A 226 -20.79 34.27 9.45
N SER A 227 -19.60 34.15 8.84
CA SER A 227 -18.90 35.28 8.22
C SER A 227 -19.67 35.89 7.05
N LEU A 228 -20.31 35.06 6.22
CA LEU A 228 -21.13 35.50 5.10
C LEU A 228 -22.39 36.24 5.57
N GLU A 229 -23.04 35.76 6.63
CA GLU A 229 -24.21 36.45 7.22
C GLU A 229 -23.84 37.84 7.76
N THR A 230 -22.67 38.01 8.39
CA THR A 230 -22.22 39.33 8.88
C THR A 230 -21.77 40.30 7.78
N GLN A 231 -21.53 39.86 6.55
CA GLN A 231 -21.13 40.75 5.44
C GLN A 231 -22.33 41.25 4.60
N VAL A 232 -23.53 40.69 4.82
CA VAL A 232 -24.76 41.04 4.09
C VAL A 232 -25.67 41.99 4.91
N CYS A 233 -25.24 42.37 6.11
CA CYS A 233 -25.85 43.43 6.92
C CYS A 233 -24.99 44.69 6.93
#